data_AF-N0AWB1-F1
#
_entry.id   AF-N0AWB1-F1
#
_cell.length_a   1.000
_cell.length_b   1.000
_cell.length_c   1.000
_cell.angle_alpha   90.00
_cell.angle_beta   90.00
_cell.angle_gamma   90.00
#
_symmetry.space_group_name_H-M   'P 1'
#
loop_
_entity.id
_entity.type
_entity.pdbx_description
1 polymer ?
#
loop_
_entity_poly.entity_id
_entity_poly.type
_entity_poly.pdbx_seq_one_letter_code
_entity_poly.pdbx_strand_id
1 'polypeptide(L)'
;MGVPDNYIDLGLNALARSGEKGWFEGHFGAALLAAYYLDKENDLPDHVKSGLIQNCEHYIGKYPELFAPYSTDEVADLCHIEHVLKGIEANLEGLRSSGHGVILGVLGLKALKDRPDLCKVSIAKGVYQTIMHASKDRQNRYYGIKDYTALSFDDIFGISAYNSLFDLIEVCFAELEIVIPDRKVEDVFYFFTGELEHGVTFAHAIVELEQMGYSDLSKKGFQLHRLQMHLNRQHPNELLYEAVTQPFFTAITDQRYWTKIYNDPHSIKVPYSALSLIKHLPENKRVKAEYNVCKILCQNKAAF
;
A
#
# COMPACT_ATOMS: atom_id res chain seq x y z
N MET A 1 -20.84 -10.13 11.51
CA MET A 1 -19.69 -10.91 12.04
C MET A 1 -18.44 -10.10 11.75
N GLY A 2 -17.56 -9.86 12.73
CA GLY A 2 -16.35 -9.04 12.53
C GLY A 2 -15.27 -9.78 11.75
N VAL A 3 -14.29 -9.04 11.21
CA VAL A 3 -13.08 -9.62 10.63
C VAL A 3 -12.29 -10.34 11.74
N PRO A 4 -11.79 -11.57 11.53
CA PRO A 4 -11.10 -12.33 12.58
C PRO A 4 -9.88 -11.61 13.17
N ASP A 5 -9.79 -11.56 14.50
CA ASP A 5 -8.68 -10.93 15.22
C ASP A 5 -7.33 -11.58 14.93
N ASN A 6 -7.30 -12.88 14.58
CA ASN A 6 -6.06 -13.58 14.26
C ASN A 6 -5.45 -13.16 12.91
N TYR A 7 -6.14 -12.37 12.08
CA TYR A 7 -5.56 -11.86 10.83
C TYR A 7 -4.36 -10.95 11.05
N ILE A 8 -4.24 -10.27 12.21
CA ILE A 8 -3.02 -9.52 12.54
C ILE A 8 -1.80 -10.45 12.72
N ASP A 9 -2.00 -11.62 13.32
CA ASP A 9 -0.95 -12.63 13.53
C ASP A 9 -0.57 -13.28 12.20
N LEU A 10 -1.57 -13.77 11.46
CA LEU A 10 -1.36 -14.36 10.13
C LEU A 10 -0.70 -13.37 9.15
N GLY A 11 -1.14 -12.11 9.16
CA GLY A 11 -0.57 -11.05 8.34
C GLY A 11 0.89 -10.75 8.67
N LEU A 12 1.25 -10.69 9.95
CA LEU A 12 2.64 -10.53 10.40
C LEU A 12 3.50 -11.73 10.02
N ASN A 13 3.01 -12.95 10.21
CA ASN A 13 3.72 -14.17 9.85
C ASN A 13 4.00 -14.22 8.33
N ALA A 14 3.00 -13.93 7.50
CA ALA A 14 3.16 -13.88 6.05
C ALA A 14 4.10 -12.77 5.59
N LEU A 15 4.00 -11.58 6.19
CA LEU A 15 4.90 -10.47 5.88
C LEU A 15 6.35 -10.80 6.25
N ALA A 16 6.57 -11.47 7.38
CA ALA A 16 7.89 -11.89 7.83
C ALA A 16 8.48 -13.02 6.95
N ARG A 17 7.69 -14.07 6.65
CA ARG A 17 8.14 -15.19 5.80
C ARG A 17 8.47 -14.77 4.38
N SER A 18 7.85 -13.69 3.90
CA SER A 18 8.19 -13.09 2.61
C SER A 18 9.66 -12.64 2.54
N GLY A 19 10.33 -12.46 3.68
CA GLY A 19 11.76 -12.17 3.75
C GLY A 19 12.63 -13.27 3.14
N GLU A 20 12.13 -14.51 3.07
CA GLU A 20 12.81 -15.66 2.47
C GLU A 20 12.52 -15.80 0.97
N LYS A 21 11.42 -15.21 0.47
CA LYS A 21 10.95 -15.40 -0.91
C LYS A 21 11.11 -14.16 -1.81
N GLY A 22 11.01 -12.97 -1.23
CA GLY A 22 10.97 -11.71 -1.96
C GLY A 22 9.85 -10.80 -1.47
N TRP A 23 9.96 -9.50 -1.76
CA TRP A 23 9.02 -8.49 -1.26
C TRP A 23 7.60 -8.63 -1.83
N PHE A 24 7.45 -9.20 -3.03
CA PHE A 24 6.16 -9.34 -3.71
C PHE A 24 5.17 -10.22 -2.93
N GLU A 25 5.66 -11.29 -2.30
CA GLU A 25 4.84 -12.15 -1.43
C GLU A 25 4.34 -11.40 -0.17
N GLY A 26 5.07 -10.35 0.23
CA GLY A 26 4.70 -9.50 1.36
C GLY A 26 3.36 -8.80 1.17
N HIS A 27 2.86 -8.70 -0.06
CA HIS A 27 1.55 -8.13 -0.33
C HIS A 27 0.41 -8.91 0.33
N PHE A 28 0.50 -10.23 0.39
CA PHE A 28 -0.57 -11.06 0.96
C PHE A 28 -0.63 -10.89 2.47
N GLY A 29 0.51 -10.85 3.15
CA GLY A 29 0.58 -10.51 4.58
C GLY A 29 0.05 -9.10 4.86
N ALA A 30 0.47 -8.12 4.06
CA ALA A 30 0.00 -6.74 4.17
C ALA A 30 -1.51 -6.60 3.89
N ALA A 31 -2.11 -7.43 3.04
CA ALA A 31 -3.54 -7.44 2.80
C ALA A 31 -4.33 -7.92 4.03
N LEU A 32 -3.87 -8.96 4.73
CA LEU A 32 -4.50 -9.40 5.98
C LEU A 32 -4.37 -8.35 7.09
N LEU A 33 -3.20 -7.70 7.20
CA LEU A 33 -3.01 -6.58 8.13
C LEU A 33 -3.98 -5.43 7.79
N ALA A 34 -4.08 -5.07 6.51
CA ALA A 34 -5.00 -4.04 6.05
C ALA A 34 -6.47 -4.41 6.29
N ALA A 35 -6.87 -5.68 6.11
CA ALA A 35 -8.23 -6.14 6.42
C ALA A 35 -8.56 -5.98 7.91
N TYR A 36 -7.64 -6.41 8.78
CA TYR A 36 -7.77 -6.27 10.22
C TYR A 36 -7.96 -4.80 10.63
N TYR A 37 -7.07 -3.91 10.17
CA TYR A 37 -7.16 -2.50 10.52
C TYR A 37 -8.35 -1.79 9.86
N LEU A 38 -8.73 -2.19 8.65
CA LEU A 38 -9.89 -1.61 7.98
C LEU A 38 -11.17 -1.85 8.79
N ASP A 39 -11.37 -3.05 9.35
CA ASP A 39 -12.51 -3.34 10.23
C ASP A 39 -12.37 -2.71 11.62
N LYS A 40 -11.17 -2.73 12.21
CA LYS A 40 -10.91 -2.19 13.54
C LYS A 40 -11.08 -0.67 13.63
N GLU A 41 -10.74 0.05 12.56
CA GLU A 41 -10.66 1.52 12.54
C GLU A 41 -11.85 2.19 11.84
N ASN A 42 -12.83 1.41 11.37
CA ASN A 42 -14.00 1.92 10.66
C ASN A 42 -15.25 1.12 11.04
N ASP A 43 -16.40 1.79 11.09
CA ASP A 43 -17.68 1.09 11.18
C ASP A 43 -18.08 0.57 9.79
N LEU A 44 -17.71 -0.69 9.50
CA LEU A 44 -17.96 -1.29 8.19
C LEU A 44 -19.31 -2.02 8.14
N PRO A 45 -20.05 -1.90 7.01
CA PRO A 45 -21.21 -2.75 6.74
C PRO A 45 -20.86 -4.25 6.69
N ASP A 46 -21.83 -5.11 7.04
CA ASP A 46 -21.63 -6.56 7.07
C ASP A 46 -21.19 -7.17 5.73
N HIS A 47 -21.63 -6.61 4.60
CA HIS A 47 -21.21 -7.09 3.28
C HIS A 47 -19.73 -6.79 2.99
N VAL A 48 -19.20 -5.69 3.53
CA VAL A 48 -17.76 -5.36 3.42
C VAL A 48 -16.95 -6.33 4.25
N LYS A 49 -17.35 -6.55 5.52
CA LYS A 49 -16.71 -7.53 6.41
C LYS A 49 -16.68 -8.93 5.80
N SER A 50 -17.81 -9.35 5.23
CA SER A 50 -17.92 -10.64 4.54
C SER A 50 -16.98 -10.73 3.33
N GLY A 51 -16.90 -9.67 2.52
CA GLY A 51 -15.98 -9.59 1.39
C GLY A 51 -14.50 -9.62 1.80
N LEU A 52 -14.14 -8.93 2.89
CA LEU A 52 -12.79 -8.96 3.46
C LEU A 52 -12.40 -10.38 3.88
N ILE A 53 -13.28 -11.07 4.61
CA ILE A 53 -13.06 -12.45 5.04
C ILE A 53 -12.88 -13.36 3.82
N GLN A 54 -13.77 -13.30 2.83
CA GLN A 54 -13.67 -14.14 1.63
C GLN A 54 -12.35 -13.95 0.88
N ASN A 55 -11.88 -12.70 0.73
CA ASN A 55 -10.61 -12.42 0.07
C ASN A 55 -9.39 -12.85 0.90
N CYS A 56 -9.42 -12.65 2.22
CA CYS A 56 -8.33 -13.11 3.10
C CYS A 56 -8.23 -14.63 3.12
N GLU A 57 -9.35 -15.34 3.26
CA GLU A 57 -9.38 -16.81 3.20
C GLU A 57 -8.92 -17.34 1.83
N HIS A 58 -9.25 -16.64 0.73
CA HIS A 58 -8.72 -16.95 -0.60
C HIS A 58 -7.19 -16.85 -0.64
N TYR A 59 -6.59 -15.80 -0.08
CA TYR A 59 -5.13 -15.66 0.00
C TYR A 59 -4.49 -16.73 0.89
N ILE A 60 -5.07 -17.02 2.04
CA ILE A 60 -4.60 -18.06 2.96
C ILE A 60 -4.63 -19.42 2.28
N GLY A 61 -5.72 -19.74 1.58
CA GLY A 61 -5.85 -21.00 0.83
C GLY A 61 -4.88 -21.11 -0.35
N LYS A 62 -4.54 -20.00 -1.00
CA LYS A 62 -3.62 -19.97 -2.14
C LYS A 62 -2.14 -20.10 -1.73
N TYR A 63 -1.75 -19.53 -0.59
CA TYR A 63 -0.35 -19.50 -0.12
C TYR A 63 -0.21 -19.92 1.35
N PRO A 64 -0.68 -21.12 1.75
CA PRO A 64 -0.78 -21.52 3.16
C PRO A 64 0.56 -21.46 3.91
N GLU A 65 1.67 -21.69 3.22
CA GLU A 65 3.01 -21.65 3.79
C GLU A 65 3.47 -20.25 4.22
N LEU A 66 2.91 -19.18 3.62
CA LEU A 66 3.18 -17.81 4.07
C LEU A 66 2.53 -17.55 5.42
N PHE A 67 1.33 -18.09 5.66
CA PHE A 67 0.54 -17.79 6.86
C PHE A 67 0.84 -18.73 8.03
N ALA A 68 1.76 -19.69 7.84
CA ALA A 68 2.14 -20.63 8.89
C ALA A 68 2.77 -19.90 10.09
N PRO A 69 2.36 -20.22 11.33
CA PRO A 69 2.88 -19.55 12.53
C PRO A 69 4.40 -19.74 12.67
N TYR A 70 5.07 -18.77 13.29
CA TYR A 70 6.45 -18.91 13.74
C TYR A 70 6.53 -19.73 15.02
N SER A 71 7.74 -20.22 15.35
CA SER A 71 7.97 -20.96 16.60
C SER A 71 7.51 -20.16 17.82
N THR A 72 6.88 -20.85 18.76
CA THR A 72 6.40 -20.28 20.02
C THR A 72 7.51 -20.05 21.05
N ASP A 73 8.70 -20.62 20.83
CA ASP A 73 9.77 -20.67 21.83
C ASP A 73 10.60 -19.36 21.91
N GLU A 74 10.47 -18.48 20.93
CA GLU A 74 11.14 -17.18 20.95
C GLU A 74 10.44 -16.20 21.91
N VAL A 75 11.24 -15.59 22.79
CA VAL A 75 10.78 -14.52 23.69
C VAL A 75 10.54 -13.26 22.86
N ALA A 76 9.35 -12.67 23.00
CA ALA A 76 9.03 -11.40 22.36
C ALA A 76 9.65 -10.22 23.12
N ASP A 77 10.20 -9.26 22.38
CA ASP A 77 10.79 -8.03 22.92
C ASP A 77 10.58 -6.89 21.92
N LEU A 78 9.98 -5.79 22.41
CA LEU A 78 9.73 -4.60 21.61
C LEU A 78 11.01 -3.94 21.06
N CYS A 79 12.18 -4.22 21.62
CA CYS A 79 13.45 -3.73 21.06
C CYS A 79 13.65 -4.21 19.61
N HIS A 80 13.04 -5.32 19.21
CA HIS A 80 13.14 -5.84 17.85
C HIS A 80 12.47 -4.95 16.79
N ILE A 81 11.57 -4.05 17.19
CA ILE A 81 10.99 -3.02 16.30
C ILE A 81 12.08 -2.17 15.64
N GLU A 82 13.23 -1.98 16.30
CA GLU A 82 14.35 -1.23 15.73
C GLU A 82 14.84 -1.80 14.40
N HIS A 83 14.74 -3.12 14.18
CA HIS A 83 15.08 -3.71 12.88
C HIS A 83 14.16 -3.20 11.77
N VAL A 84 12.85 -3.16 12.03
CA VAL A 84 11.86 -2.70 11.07
C VAL A 84 12.05 -1.20 10.79
N LEU A 85 12.28 -0.41 11.83
CA LEU A 85 12.57 1.03 11.68
C LEU A 85 13.80 1.30 10.84
N LYS A 86 14.90 0.56 11.04
CA LYS A 86 16.12 0.68 10.23
C LYS A 86 15.85 0.37 8.75
N GLY A 87 15.03 -0.65 8.46
CA GLY A 87 14.68 -0.98 7.08
C GLY A 87 13.74 0.05 6.44
N ILE A 88 12.81 0.65 7.20
CA ILE A 88 11.99 1.77 6.74
C ILE A 88 12.89 2.97 6.42
N GLU A 89 13.80 3.32 7.32
CA GLU A 89 14.73 4.44 7.13
C GLU A 89 15.59 4.24 5.88
N ALA A 90 16.13 3.04 5.65
CA ALA A 90 16.89 2.73 4.44
C ALA A 90 16.04 2.89 3.16
N ASN A 91 14.76 2.50 3.18
CA ASN A 91 13.84 2.71 2.06
C ASN A 91 13.36 4.16 1.90
N LEU A 92 13.68 5.04 2.85
CA LEU A 92 13.45 6.47 2.77
C LEU A 92 14.68 7.25 2.26
N GLU A 93 15.81 6.58 2.01
CA GLU A 93 16.99 7.20 1.38
C GLU A 93 16.80 7.40 -0.13
N GLY A 94 15.88 6.67 -0.76
CA GLY A 94 15.57 6.81 -2.17
C GLY A 94 14.36 5.99 -2.59
N LEU A 95 13.60 6.49 -3.57
CA LEU A 95 12.42 5.81 -4.07
C LEU A 95 12.82 4.49 -4.75
N ARG A 96 12.29 3.37 -4.26
CA ARG A 96 12.45 2.04 -4.83
C ARG A 96 11.10 1.33 -4.80
N SER A 97 10.81 0.57 -5.84
CA SER A 97 9.58 -0.19 -6.03
C SER A 97 8.39 0.61 -5.54
N SER A 98 8.16 1.80 -6.07
CA SER A 98 6.95 2.57 -5.76
C SER A 98 6.65 2.81 -4.27
N GLY A 99 7.67 2.76 -3.40
CA GLY A 99 7.52 2.91 -1.95
C GLY A 99 7.19 1.61 -1.19
N HIS A 100 7.23 0.44 -1.82
CA HIS A 100 6.88 -0.86 -1.21
C HIS A 100 7.57 -1.12 0.13
N GLY A 101 8.87 -0.82 0.24
CA GLY A 101 9.61 -1.04 1.48
C GLY A 101 9.03 -0.23 2.66
N VAL A 102 8.59 1.00 2.39
CA VAL A 102 7.92 1.85 3.40
C VAL A 102 6.51 1.35 3.67
N ILE A 103 5.72 1.07 2.64
CA ILE A 103 4.32 0.61 2.77
C ILE A 103 4.24 -0.66 3.63
N LEU A 104 5.02 -1.68 3.26
CA LEU A 104 5.04 -2.97 3.94
C LEU A 104 5.64 -2.82 5.35
N GLY A 105 6.72 -2.05 5.49
CA GLY A 105 7.40 -1.84 6.77
C GLY A 105 6.52 -1.15 7.79
N VAL A 106 5.78 -0.11 7.38
CA VAL A 106 4.89 0.65 8.27
C VAL A 106 3.70 -0.19 8.73
N LEU A 107 3.10 -1.00 7.86
CA LEU A 107 2.05 -1.94 8.27
C LEU A 107 2.57 -2.96 9.27
N GLY A 108 3.74 -3.55 9.02
CA GLY A 108 4.39 -4.47 9.94
C GLY A 108 4.74 -3.81 11.28
N LEU A 109 5.28 -2.59 11.24
CA LEU A 109 5.61 -1.80 12.43
C LEU A 109 4.36 -1.52 13.29
N LYS A 110 3.28 -1.08 12.67
CA LYS A 110 2.00 -0.83 13.35
C LYS A 110 1.48 -2.11 14.03
N ALA A 111 1.49 -3.23 13.32
CA ALA A 111 1.06 -4.52 13.85
C ALA A 111 1.94 -5.01 15.02
N LEU A 112 3.27 -4.84 14.96
CA LEU A 112 4.17 -5.20 16.06
C LEU A 112 3.98 -4.33 17.30
N LYS A 113 3.63 -3.04 17.13
CA LYS A 113 3.28 -2.15 18.25
C LYS A 113 1.95 -2.55 18.90
N ASP A 114 0.95 -2.93 18.10
CA ASP A 114 -0.36 -3.38 18.58
C ASP A 114 -0.33 -4.78 19.20
N ARG A 115 0.61 -5.63 18.77
CA ARG A 115 0.84 -6.99 19.29
C ARG A 115 2.29 -7.17 19.74
N PRO A 116 2.68 -6.56 20.87
CA PRO A 116 4.03 -6.72 21.43
C PRO A 116 4.43 -8.19 21.67
N ASP A 117 3.45 -9.06 21.93
CA ASP A 117 3.63 -10.50 22.11
C ASP A 117 4.06 -11.23 20.83
N LEU A 118 3.84 -10.63 19.65
CA LEU A 118 4.33 -11.11 18.36
C LEU A 118 5.65 -10.46 17.95
N CYS A 119 6.21 -9.55 18.76
CA CYS A 119 7.49 -8.89 18.49
C CYS A 119 8.68 -9.80 18.77
N LYS A 120 8.74 -10.91 18.05
CA LYS A 120 9.83 -11.89 18.10
C LYS A 120 10.93 -11.52 17.12
N VAL A 121 12.16 -11.91 17.42
CA VAL A 121 13.33 -11.61 16.58
C VAL A 121 13.16 -12.14 15.17
N SER A 122 12.62 -13.35 14.99
CA SER A 122 12.39 -13.95 13.68
C SER A 122 11.38 -13.16 12.83
N ILE A 123 10.27 -12.72 13.43
CA ILE A 123 9.24 -11.93 12.76
C ILE A 123 9.81 -10.57 12.36
N ALA A 124 10.42 -9.83 13.30
CA ALA A 124 10.98 -8.51 13.04
C ALA A 124 12.09 -8.55 11.97
N LYS A 125 12.97 -9.56 12.03
CA LYS A 125 14.01 -9.77 11.02
C LYS A 125 13.44 -10.15 9.66
N GLY A 126 12.40 -10.99 9.62
CA GLY A 126 11.70 -11.35 8.40
C GLY A 126 11.07 -10.13 7.74
N VAL A 127 10.35 -9.30 8.50
CA VAL A 127 9.78 -8.03 8.00
C VAL A 127 10.88 -7.12 7.46
N TYR A 128 11.98 -6.96 8.20
CA TYR A 128 13.15 -6.20 7.74
C TYR A 128 13.68 -6.75 6.39
N GLN A 129 13.85 -8.05 6.26
CA GLN A 129 14.32 -8.66 5.00
C GLN A 129 13.34 -8.43 3.85
N THR A 130 12.04 -8.57 4.09
CA THR A 130 10.99 -8.28 3.10
C THR A 130 11.13 -6.86 2.57
N ILE A 131 11.29 -5.86 3.44
CA ILE A 131 11.37 -4.45 3.01
C ILE A 131 12.72 -4.11 2.39
N MET A 132 13.81 -4.76 2.79
CA MET A 132 15.10 -4.61 2.12
C MET A 132 15.12 -5.24 0.72
N HIS A 133 14.31 -6.28 0.47
CA HIS A 133 14.12 -6.80 -0.88
C HIS A 133 13.44 -5.79 -1.80
N ALA A 134 12.51 -4.97 -1.30
CA ALA A 134 11.86 -3.92 -2.09
C ALA A 134 12.81 -2.79 -2.51
N SER A 135 13.99 -2.69 -1.90
CA SER A 135 15.01 -1.73 -2.30
C SER A 135 15.75 -2.12 -3.59
N LYS A 136 15.57 -3.36 -4.07
CA LYS A 136 16.17 -3.88 -5.32
C LYS A 136 15.14 -3.87 -6.43
N ASP A 137 15.46 -3.22 -7.55
CA ASP A 137 14.47 -2.94 -8.57
C ASP A 137 15.02 -2.82 -9.99
N ARG A 138 14.11 -2.92 -10.98
CA ARG A 138 14.38 -2.57 -12.37
C ARG A 138 14.31 -1.06 -12.56
N GLN A 139 15.29 -0.50 -13.27
CA GLN A 139 15.42 0.95 -13.48
C GLN A 139 14.38 1.53 -14.46
N ASN A 140 13.83 0.71 -15.34
CA ASN A 140 12.93 1.11 -16.44
C ASN A 140 11.45 0.78 -16.17
N ARG A 141 10.99 0.93 -14.92
CA ARG A 141 9.59 0.65 -14.53
C ARG A 141 8.59 1.59 -15.19
N TYR A 142 8.90 2.87 -15.26
CA TYR A 142 7.95 3.92 -15.62
C TYR A 142 8.08 4.25 -17.11
N TYR A 143 6.94 4.54 -17.74
CA TYR A 143 6.90 4.84 -19.15
C TYR A 143 7.82 6.03 -19.51
N GLY A 144 8.58 5.91 -20.60
CA GLY A 144 9.48 6.97 -21.05
C GLY A 144 10.72 7.22 -20.18
N ILE A 145 10.86 6.53 -19.04
CA ILE A 145 12.00 6.73 -18.12
C ILE A 145 12.91 5.51 -18.17
N LYS A 146 14.15 5.70 -18.66
CA LYS A 146 15.15 4.63 -18.75
C LYS A 146 15.68 4.19 -17.39
N ASP A 147 15.95 5.16 -16.52
CA ASP A 147 16.41 4.95 -15.16
C ASP A 147 15.81 5.97 -14.21
N TYR A 148 14.73 5.59 -13.52
CA TYR A 148 14.08 6.48 -12.56
C TYR A 148 14.91 6.65 -11.28
N THR A 149 15.89 5.76 -11.02
CA THR A 149 16.72 5.83 -9.82
C THR A 149 17.78 6.92 -9.90
N ALA A 150 18.04 7.43 -11.10
CA ALA A 150 18.95 8.55 -11.36
C ALA A 150 18.26 9.93 -11.31
N LEU A 151 16.93 9.98 -11.15
CA LEU A 151 16.20 11.24 -11.03
C LEU A 151 16.42 11.89 -9.66
N SER A 152 16.52 13.20 -9.67
CA SER A 152 16.62 14.06 -8.50
C SER A 152 15.26 14.72 -8.19
N PHE A 153 15.16 15.38 -7.03
CA PHE A 153 13.94 16.12 -6.68
C PHE A 153 13.73 17.40 -7.51
N ASP A 154 14.78 17.88 -8.19
CA ASP A 154 14.72 19.02 -9.10
C ASP A 154 14.06 18.64 -10.45
N ASP A 155 14.03 17.36 -10.78
CA ASP A 155 13.35 16.85 -11.99
C ASP A 155 11.82 16.80 -11.83
N ILE A 156 11.30 17.01 -10.62
CA ILE A 156 9.86 16.94 -10.35
C ILE A 156 9.15 18.21 -10.83
N PHE A 157 8.46 18.10 -11.98
CA PHE A 157 7.65 19.16 -12.55
C PHE A 157 6.14 19.03 -12.24
N GLY A 158 5.48 20.18 -12.06
CA GLY A 158 4.01 20.28 -11.98
C GLY A 158 3.37 19.75 -10.69
N ILE A 159 4.16 19.45 -9.66
CA ILE A 159 3.69 19.01 -8.34
C ILE A 159 4.35 19.89 -7.29
N SER A 160 3.57 20.62 -6.50
CA SER A 160 4.11 21.47 -5.43
C SER A 160 4.80 20.64 -4.35
N ALA A 161 5.78 21.24 -3.66
CA ALA A 161 6.35 20.65 -2.46
C ALA A 161 5.27 20.51 -1.37
N TYR A 162 5.31 19.43 -0.60
CA TYR A 162 4.42 19.23 0.53
C TYR A 162 4.98 19.96 1.74
N ASN A 163 4.21 20.87 2.31
CA ASN A 163 4.54 21.55 3.56
C ASN A 163 3.80 20.94 4.76
N SER A 164 2.86 20.03 4.49
CA SER A 164 2.02 19.38 5.48
C SER A 164 1.55 18.00 4.98
N LEU A 165 1.04 17.17 5.89
CA LEU A 165 0.33 15.94 5.50
C LEU A 165 -0.88 16.25 4.62
N PHE A 166 -1.54 17.41 4.84
CA PHE A 166 -2.66 17.83 4.02
C PHE A 166 -2.29 17.99 2.55
N ASP A 167 -1.15 18.64 2.26
CA ASP A 167 -0.68 18.82 0.88
C ASP A 167 -0.41 17.47 0.19
N LEU A 168 0.21 16.55 0.92
CA LEU A 168 0.47 15.18 0.45
C LEU A 168 -0.84 14.45 0.11
N ILE A 169 -1.84 14.53 0.99
CA ILE A 169 -3.13 13.85 0.82
C ILE A 169 -3.92 14.48 -0.33
N GLU A 170 -3.93 15.81 -0.44
CA GLU A 170 -4.61 16.52 -1.52
C GLU A 170 -4.02 16.14 -2.88
N VAL A 171 -2.70 16.14 -3.02
CA VAL A 171 -2.05 15.72 -4.26
C VAL A 171 -2.33 14.24 -4.56
N CYS A 172 -2.22 13.37 -3.55
CA CYS A 172 -2.50 11.94 -3.70
C CYS A 172 -3.88 11.67 -4.33
N PHE A 173 -4.94 12.34 -3.86
CA PHE A 173 -6.29 12.14 -4.42
C PHE A 173 -6.54 12.92 -5.72
N ALA A 174 -5.80 14.00 -5.98
CA ALA A 174 -5.86 14.71 -7.25
C ALA A 174 -5.30 13.88 -8.42
N GLU A 175 -4.24 13.10 -8.19
CA GLU A 175 -3.69 12.18 -9.22
C GLU A 175 -4.66 11.06 -9.62
N LEU A 176 -5.71 10.82 -8.84
CA LEU A 176 -6.74 9.82 -9.15
C LEU A 176 -7.88 10.37 -10.03
N GLU A 177 -7.80 11.62 -10.52
CA GLU A 177 -8.83 12.17 -11.40
C GLU A 177 -8.93 11.43 -12.75
N ILE A 178 -7.79 10.94 -13.24
CA ILE A 178 -7.65 10.20 -14.50
C ILE A 178 -6.90 8.90 -14.20
N VAL A 179 -7.54 7.76 -14.41
CA VAL A 179 -6.93 6.45 -14.16
C VAL A 179 -6.70 5.71 -15.47
N ILE A 180 -5.44 5.50 -15.84
CA ILE A 180 -5.07 4.71 -17.02
C ILE A 180 -4.94 3.23 -16.59
N PRO A 181 -5.63 2.29 -17.23
CA PRO A 181 -5.48 0.86 -16.94
C PRO A 181 -4.07 0.33 -17.22
N ASP A 182 -3.63 -0.63 -16.41
CA ASP A 182 -2.39 -1.38 -16.65
C ASP A 182 -2.41 -2.06 -18.02
N ARG A 183 -1.33 -1.94 -18.79
CA ARG A 183 -1.27 -2.50 -20.15
C ARG A 183 0.13 -2.60 -20.70
N LYS A 184 0.21 -3.30 -21.83
CA LYS A 184 1.41 -3.38 -22.68
C LYS A 184 1.45 -2.18 -23.65
N VAL A 185 2.60 -1.50 -23.72
CA VAL A 185 2.92 -0.44 -24.70
C VAL A 185 4.28 -0.76 -25.29
N GLU A 186 4.36 -0.88 -26.62
CA GLU A 186 5.62 -1.20 -27.34
C GLU A 186 6.41 -2.36 -26.73
N ASP A 187 5.70 -3.46 -26.50
CA ASP A 187 6.21 -4.67 -25.89
C ASP A 187 6.54 -4.69 -24.39
N VAL A 188 6.42 -3.55 -23.70
CA VAL A 188 6.66 -3.44 -22.27
C VAL A 188 5.35 -3.33 -21.50
N PHE A 189 5.20 -4.13 -20.43
CA PHE A 189 4.05 -4.03 -19.53
C PHE A 189 4.27 -2.95 -18.46
N TYR A 190 3.35 -1.99 -18.40
CA TYR A 190 3.34 -0.88 -17.46
C TYR A 190 2.14 -0.97 -16.51
N PHE A 191 2.41 -0.76 -15.22
CA PHE A 191 1.43 -0.83 -14.14
C PHE A 191 0.80 0.54 -13.85
N PHE A 192 0.27 1.25 -14.85
CA PHE A 192 -0.24 2.61 -14.68
C PHE A 192 -1.22 2.79 -13.50
N THR A 193 -2.24 1.93 -13.38
CA THR A 193 -3.14 1.90 -12.23
C THR A 193 -2.40 1.43 -10.99
N GLY A 194 -1.61 0.36 -11.09
CA GLY A 194 -0.86 -0.16 -9.94
C GLY A 194 0.02 0.92 -9.29
N GLU A 195 0.67 1.79 -10.08
CA GLU A 195 1.46 2.90 -9.59
C GLU A 195 0.64 3.98 -8.87
N LEU A 196 -0.63 4.18 -9.25
CA LEU A 196 -1.57 5.05 -8.52
C LEU A 196 -2.00 4.41 -7.19
N GLU A 197 -2.20 3.09 -7.16
CA GLU A 197 -2.48 2.34 -5.92
C GLU A 197 -1.33 2.46 -4.91
N HIS A 198 -0.10 2.40 -5.41
CA HIS A 198 1.10 2.67 -4.60
C HIS A 198 1.16 4.12 -4.11
N GLY A 199 0.70 5.09 -4.91
CA GLY A 199 0.52 6.46 -4.45
C GLY A 199 -0.32 6.56 -3.17
N VAL A 200 -1.52 5.97 -3.20
CA VAL A 200 -2.45 5.99 -2.05
C VAL A 200 -1.87 5.25 -0.84
N THR A 201 -1.34 4.04 -1.06
CA THR A 201 -0.80 3.23 0.04
C THR A 201 0.48 3.81 0.63
N PHE A 202 1.32 4.47 -0.18
CA PHE A 202 2.53 5.15 0.29
C PHE A 202 2.20 6.43 1.05
N ALA A 203 1.26 7.25 0.55
CA ALA A 203 0.74 8.40 1.29
C ALA A 203 0.21 7.99 2.67
N HIS A 204 -0.54 6.90 2.73
CA HIS A 204 -1.04 6.36 3.99
C HIS A 204 0.07 5.91 4.93
N ALA A 205 1.08 5.20 4.42
CA ALA A 205 2.24 4.80 5.23
C ALA A 205 2.99 6.00 5.85
N ILE A 206 3.09 7.11 5.11
CA ILE A 206 3.70 8.36 5.62
C ILE A 206 2.85 8.97 6.74
N VAL A 207 1.53 9.01 6.58
CA VAL A 207 0.60 9.49 7.63
C VAL A 207 0.69 8.62 8.88
N GLU A 208 0.74 7.30 8.72
CA GLU A 208 0.88 6.35 9.84
C GLU A 208 2.21 6.53 10.59
N LEU A 209 3.32 6.81 9.89
CA LEU A 209 4.58 7.16 10.54
C LEU A 209 4.43 8.41 11.42
N GLU A 210 3.76 9.46 10.94
CA GLU A 210 3.48 10.65 11.74
C GLU A 210 2.64 10.31 12.97
N GLN A 211 1.54 9.56 12.79
CA GLN A 211 0.63 9.19 13.88
C GLN A 211 1.31 8.32 14.95
N MET A 212 2.26 7.47 14.55
CA MET A 212 3.08 6.68 15.48
C MET A 212 4.22 7.46 16.14
N GLY A 213 4.39 8.75 15.84
CA GLY A 213 5.39 9.64 16.43
C GLY A 213 6.74 9.68 15.70
N TYR A 214 6.82 9.18 14.47
CA TYR A 214 8.04 9.17 13.65
C TYR A 214 8.05 10.31 12.62
N SER A 215 7.83 11.54 13.08
CA SER A 215 7.71 12.73 12.21
C SER A 215 8.91 12.95 11.29
N ASP A 216 10.12 12.59 11.74
CA ASP A 216 11.33 12.72 10.90
C ASP A 216 11.33 11.75 9.71
N LEU A 217 10.84 10.52 9.91
CA LEU A 217 10.68 9.54 8.83
C LEU A 217 9.54 9.93 7.89
N SER A 218 8.42 10.38 8.45
CA SER A 218 7.28 10.95 7.70
C SER A 218 7.73 12.06 6.74
N LYS A 219 8.50 13.03 7.23
CA LYS A 219 9.05 14.13 6.42
C LYS A 219 9.98 13.66 5.30
N LYS A 220 10.86 12.67 5.56
CA LYS A 220 11.69 12.06 4.50
C LYS A 220 10.82 11.46 3.37
N GLY A 221 9.67 10.89 3.73
CA GLY A 221 8.72 10.31 2.78
C GLY A 221 8.08 11.32 1.82
N PHE A 222 7.96 12.60 2.20
CA PHE A 222 7.26 13.61 1.38
C PHE A 222 7.89 13.77 0.00
N GLN A 223 9.21 13.88 -0.07
CA GLN A 223 9.92 14.07 -1.34
C GLN A 223 9.87 12.82 -2.21
N LEU A 224 9.92 11.63 -1.61
CA LEU A 224 9.82 10.36 -2.32
C LEU A 224 8.42 10.11 -2.87
N HIS A 225 7.37 10.40 -2.08
CA HIS A 225 5.99 10.34 -2.57
C HIS A 225 5.77 11.35 -3.70
N ARG A 226 6.29 12.57 -3.56
CA ARG A 226 6.23 13.58 -4.63
C ARG A 226 6.91 13.11 -5.93
N LEU A 227 8.06 12.43 -5.81
CA LEU A 227 8.72 11.79 -6.95
C LEU A 227 7.86 10.67 -7.55
N GLN A 228 7.21 9.84 -6.73
CA GLN A 228 6.28 8.82 -7.22
C GLN A 228 5.13 9.47 -8.02
N MET A 229 4.54 10.57 -7.54
CA MET A 229 3.47 11.25 -8.26
C MET A 229 3.97 11.79 -9.62
N HIS A 230 5.20 12.30 -9.68
CA HIS A 230 5.81 12.71 -10.95
C HIS A 230 5.97 11.54 -11.93
N LEU A 231 6.40 10.39 -11.43
CA LEU A 231 6.57 9.17 -12.22
C LEU A 231 5.23 8.58 -12.67
N ASN A 232 4.17 8.67 -11.85
CA ASN A 232 2.82 8.24 -12.19
C ASN A 232 2.22 9.00 -13.37
N ARG A 233 2.62 10.26 -13.54
CA ARG A 233 2.19 11.10 -14.68
C ARG A 233 2.84 10.73 -16.01
N GLN A 234 3.81 9.81 -16.01
CA GLN A 234 4.47 9.39 -17.24
C GLN A 234 3.62 8.35 -17.95
N HIS A 235 3.01 8.74 -19.08
CA HIS A 235 2.24 7.86 -19.95
C HIS A 235 2.17 8.44 -21.38
N PRO A 236 1.87 7.63 -22.41
CA PRO A 236 1.52 8.15 -23.73
C PRO A 236 0.24 9.00 -23.67
N ASN A 237 0.18 10.10 -24.41
CA ASN A 237 -0.99 10.99 -24.44
C ASN A 237 -2.23 10.31 -25.02
N GLU A 238 -2.02 9.36 -25.94
CA GLU A 238 -3.07 8.60 -26.61
C GLU A 238 -3.87 7.75 -25.62
N LEU A 239 -3.28 7.36 -24.48
CA LEU A 239 -3.97 6.55 -23.48
C LEU A 239 -5.01 7.35 -22.67
N LEU A 240 -4.96 8.69 -22.73
CA LEU A 240 -5.94 9.53 -22.03
C LEU A 240 -7.37 9.31 -22.55
N TYR A 241 -7.53 8.91 -23.82
CA TYR A 241 -8.83 8.60 -24.40
C TYR A 241 -9.45 7.31 -23.86
N GLU A 242 -8.63 6.43 -23.28
CA GLU A 242 -9.05 5.15 -22.70
C GLU A 242 -9.05 5.18 -21.16
N ALA A 243 -8.79 6.35 -20.56
CA ALA A 243 -8.72 6.49 -19.13
C ALA A 243 -10.10 6.37 -18.47
N VAL A 244 -10.13 5.76 -17.29
CA VAL A 244 -11.31 5.73 -16.43
C VAL A 244 -11.42 7.08 -15.74
N THR A 245 -12.40 7.86 -16.20
CA THR A 245 -12.74 9.18 -15.68
C THR A 245 -14.00 9.16 -14.80
N GLN A 246 -14.76 8.07 -14.83
CA GLN A 246 -15.94 7.83 -14.00
C GLN A 246 -15.94 6.39 -13.48
N PRO A 247 -16.19 6.16 -12.18
CA PRO A 247 -16.26 4.83 -11.61
C PRO A 247 -17.66 4.20 -11.77
N PHE A 248 -17.75 2.87 -11.73
CA PHE A 248 -19.01 2.13 -11.71
C PHE A 248 -19.78 2.28 -10.39
N PHE A 249 -19.09 2.59 -9.30
CA PHE A 249 -19.63 2.86 -7.97
C PHE A 249 -18.94 4.06 -7.34
N THR A 250 -19.56 4.69 -6.34
CA THR A 250 -19.09 5.98 -5.80
C THR A 250 -18.72 5.92 -4.32
N ALA A 251 -18.78 4.75 -3.70
CA ALA A 251 -18.39 4.52 -2.32
C ALA A 251 -17.41 3.35 -2.26
N ILE A 252 -16.37 3.47 -1.43
CA ILE A 252 -15.39 2.39 -1.19
C ILE A 252 -16.09 1.17 -0.57
N THR A 253 -17.18 1.39 0.17
CA THR A 253 -18.00 0.36 0.81
C THR A 253 -19.09 -0.20 -0.11
N ASP A 254 -19.12 0.11 -1.41
CA ASP A 254 -20.18 -0.37 -2.31
C ASP A 254 -20.19 -1.89 -2.42
N GLN A 255 -21.37 -2.50 -2.27
CA GLN A 255 -21.54 -3.95 -2.28
C GLN A 255 -21.02 -4.61 -3.57
N ARG A 256 -21.10 -3.93 -4.72
CA ARG A 256 -20.63 -4.46 -6.02
C ARG A 256 -19.12 -4.73 -6.05
N TYR A 257 -18.36 -4.06 -5.18
CA TYR A 257 -16.93 -4.28 -5.02
C TYR A 257 -16.64 -5.49 -4.13
N TRP A 258 -17.33 -5.58 -2.99
CA TRP A 258 -17.04 -6.56 -1.94
C TRP A 258 -17.65 -7.96 -2.16
N THR A 259 -18.48 -8.14 -3.18
CA THR A 259 -19.00 -9.46 -3.59
C THR A 259 -18.04 -10.27 -4.47
N LYS A 260 -16.86 -9.73 -4.80
CA LYS A 260 -15.88 -10.37 -5.67
C LYS A 260 -14.71 -10.95 -4.87
N ILE A 261 -14.11 -12.00 -5.43
CA ILE A 261 -12.82 -12.55 -4.99
C ILE A 261 -11.73 -12.02 -5.93
N TYR A 262 -10.68 -11.44 -5.36
CA TYR A 262 -9.58 -10.80 -6.07
C TYR A 262 -8.30 -11.60 -5.88
N ASN A 263 -7.54 -11.81 -6.96
CA ASN A 263 -6.18 -12.34 -6.85
C ASN A 263 -5.18 -11.26 -6.43
N ASP A 264 -5.51 -10.00 -6.69
CA ASP A 264 -4.65 -8.86 -6.39
C ASP A 264 -4.89 -8.35 -4.94
N PRO A 265 -3.89 -8.48 -4.04
CA PRO A 265 -3.98 -8.04 -2.66
C PRO A 265 -4.15 -6.51 -2.47
N HIS A 266 -3.91 -5.69 -3.50
CA HIS A 266 -4.22 -4.26 -3.43
C HIS A 266 -5.73 -4.00 -3.28
N SER A 267 -6.58 -4.98 -3.64
CA SER A 267 -8.02 -4.93 -3.44
C SER A 267 -8.45 -4.67 -1.99
N ILE A 268 -7.59 -4.98 -1.01
CA ILE A 268 -7.85 -4.68 0.41
C ILE A 268 -7.04 -3.46 0.87
N LYS A 269 -5.76 -3.40 0.49
CA LYS A 269 -4.84 -2.35 0.95
C LYS A 269 -5.25 -0.94 0.52
N VAL A 270 -5.79 -0.80 -0.71
CA VAL A 270 -6.21 0.50 -1.24
C VAL A 270 -7.45 1.03 -0.52
N PRO A 271 -8.56 0.27 -0.37
CA PRO A 271 -9.69 0.69 0.46
C PRO A 271 -9.29 1.11 1.88
N TYR A 272 -8.43 0.34 2.54
CA TYR A 272 -7.93 0.67 3.87
C TYR A 272 -7.21 2.02 3.88
N SER A 273 -6.24 2.17 2.99
CA SER A 273 -5.42 3.38 2.91
C SER A 273 -6.25 4.62 2.55
N ALA A 274 -7.16 4.48 1.59
CA ALA A 274 -8.03 5.57 1.18
C ALA A 274 -8.97 6.03 2.31
N LEU A 275 -9.64 5.10 3.01
CA LEU A 275 -10.54 5.45 4.12
C LEU A 275 -9.79 6.08 5.29
N SER A 276 -8.55 5.67 5.57
CA SER A 276 -7.69 6.32 6.56
C SER A 276 -7.37 7.77 6.15
N LEU A 277 -6.92 7.97 4.91
CA LEU A 277 -6.53 9.28 4.39
C LEU A 277 -7.71 10.26 4.25
N ILE A 278 -8.88 9.81 3.79
CA ILE A 278 -10.07 10.66 3.57
C ILE A 278 -10.51 11.35 4.86
N LYS A 279 -10.32 10.73 6.03
CA LYS A 279 -10.67 11.32 7.34
C LYS A 279 -9.89 12.61 7.64
N HIS A 280 -8.70 12.78 7.06
CA HIS A 280 -7.88 13.98 7.21
C HIS A 280 -8.27 15.11 6.26
N LEU A 281 -9.14 14.86 5.28
CA LEU A 281 -9.64 15.90 4.39
C LEU A 281 -10.79 16.70 5.03
N PRO A 282 -11.00 17.97 4.62
CA PRO A 282 -12.18 18.74 4.99
C PRO A 282 -13.41 18.11 4.35
N GLU A 283 -14.55 18.18 5.02
CA GLU A 283 -15.78 17.47 4.64
C GLU A 283 -16.18 17.69 3.17
N ASN A 284 -16.05 18.92 2.66
CA ASN A 284 -16.36 19.27 1.28
C ASN A 284 -15.44 18.64 0.22
N LYS A 285 -14.28 18.09 0.59
CA LYS A 285 -13.37 17.38 -0.31
C LYS A 285 -13.52 15.85 -0.26
N ARG A 286 -14.10 15.29 0.82
CA ARG A 286 -14.14 13.84 1.07
C ARG A 286 -14.88 13.07 -0.02
N VAL A 287 -16.05 13.55 -0.43
CA VAL A 287 -16.87 12.89 -1.46
C VAL A 287 -16.13 12.80 -2.80
N LYS A 288 -15.43 13.86 -3.21
CA LYS A 288 -14.64 13.86 -4.45
C LYS A 288 -13.44 12.91 -4.35
N ALA A 289 -12.76 12.89 -3.20
CA ALA A 289 -11.64 11.98 -2.97
C ALA A 289 -12.08 10.51 -3.03
N GLU A 290 -13.17 10.16 -2.37
CA GLU A 290 -13.74 8.81 -2.40
C GLU A 290 -14.16 8.41 -3.83
N TYR A 291 -14.86 9.30 -4.53
CA TYR A 291 -15.24 9.12 -5.93
C TYR A 291 -14.04 8.82 -6.83
N ASN A 292 -12.93 9.55 -6.64
CA ASN A 292 -11.70 9.31 -7.40
C ASN A 292 -11.05 7.97 -7.05
N VAL A 293 -11.04 7.55 -5.78
CA VAL A 293 -10.57 6.21 -5.38
C VAL A 293 -11.40 5.11 -6.04
N CYS A 294 -12.72 5.29 -6.15
CA CYS A 294 -13.53 4.27 -6.82
C CYS A 294 -13.12 4.03 -8.28
N LYS A 295 -12.44 4.97 -8.96
CA LYS A 295 -11.96 4.77 -10.34
C LYS A 295 -10.88 3.71 -10.44
N ILE A 296 -9.93 3.70 -9.49
CA ILE A 296 -8.92 2.63 -9.40
C ILE A 296 -9.56 1.29 -8.97
N LEU A 297 -10.53 1.32 -8.05
CA LEU A 297 -11.22 0.10 -7.59
C LEU A 297 -12.13 -0.53 -8.66
N CYS A 298 -12.53 0.24 -9.67
CA CYS A 298 -13.35 -0.24 -10.79
C CYS A 298 -12.55 -1.00 -11.85
N GLN A 299 -11.22 -0.98 -11.78
CA GLN A 299 -10.39 -1.75 -12.69
C GLN A 299 -10.65 -3.25 -12.49
N ASN A 300 -10.77 -3.98 -13.59
CA ASN A 300 -11.02 -5.42 -13.54
C ASN A 300 -9.73 -6.13 -13.14
N LYS A 301 -9.52 -6.33 -11.82
CA LYS A 301 -8.34 -7.01 -11.24
C LYS A 301 -8.30 -8.53 -11.50
N ALA A 302 -9.01 -8.99 -12.51
CA ALA A 302 -9.09 -10.39 -12.91
C ALA A 302 -7.97 -10.73 -13.89
N ALA A 303 -6.70 -10.70 -13.44
CA ALA A 303 -5.59 -11.54 -13.94
C ALA A 303 -4.22 -10.97 -13.55
N PHE A 304 -3.60 -11.56 -12.53
CA PHE A 304 -2.21 -12.02 -12.58
C PHE A 304 -2.14 -13.37 -11.87
#